data_AF-A0A661EML5-F1
#
_entry.id   AF-A0A661EML5-F1
#
_cell.length_a   1.000
_cell.length_b   1.000
_cell.length_c   1.000
_cell.angle_alpha   90.00
_cell.angle_beta   90.00
_cell.angle_gamma   90.00
#
_symmetry.space_group_name_H-M   'P 1'
#
loop_
_entity.id
_entity.type
_entity.pdbx_description
1 polymer ?
#
loop_
_entity_poly.entity_id
_entity_poly.type
_entity_poly.pdbx_seq_one_letter_code
_entity_poly.pdbx_strand_id
1 'polypeptide(L)'
;MQTDSNFTGQFLIAMPGLIGDPFQRSVCYLSQYDDQGALGLIINRPADMLLGDILLQTKMVAATDEIASTPVYIGGPVNPERCLVMHRPIGDWTATLQVTEQIGVTGSADVLEAIAAGEGPDQFFICLGYS
;
A
#
# COMPACT_ATOMS: atom_id res chain seq x y z
N MET A 1 23.94 9.43 24.02
CA MET A 1 22.75 8.57 24.01
C MET A 1 22.19 8.68 22.61
N GLN A 2 22.48 7.70 21.76
CA GLN A 2 21.99 7.68 20.38
C GLN A 2 20.64 6.97 20.44
N THR A 3 19.56 7.72 20.23
CA THR A 3 18.22 7.14 20.19
C THR A 3 18.07 6.48 18.83
N ASP A 4 18.35 5.18 18.74
CA ASP A 4 18.05 4.39 17.54
C ASP A 4 16.52 4.41 17.35
N SER A 5 16.07 5.39 16.57
CA SER A 5 14.65 5.66 16.38
C SER A 5 14.19 4.83 15.19
N ASN A 6 13.62 3.66 15.45
CA ASN A 6 12.93 2.89 14.42
C ASN A 6 11.56 3.54 14.19
N PHE A 7 11.34 4.07 12.99
CA PHE A 7 10.09 4.71 12.60
C PHE A 7 9.14 3.79 11.82
N THR A 8 9.46 2.50 11.71
CA THR A 8 8.56 1.50 11.13
C THR A 8 7.22 1.47 11.87
N GLY A 9 6.11 1.45 11.12
CA GLY A 9 4.76 1.50 11.65
C GLY A 9 4.27 2.90 12.05
N GLN A 10 5.05 3.95 11.81
CA GLN A 10 4.66 5.33 12.11
C GLN A 10 4.11 6.06 10.88
N PHE A 11 3.40 7.16 11.11
CA PHE A 11 2.96 8.08 10.06
C PHE A 11 3.87 9.31 9.97
N LEU A 12 4.27 9.66 8.75
CA LEU A 12 4.86 10.94 8.41
C LEU A 12 3.78 11.87 7.90
N ILE A 13 3.70 13.06 8.48
CA ILE A 13 2.73 14.10 8.12
C ILE A 13 3.47 15.23 7.43
N ALA A 14 3.12 15.48 6.16
CA ALA A 14 3.73 16.54 5.38
C ALA A 14 3.42 17.93 5.98
N MET A 15 4.48 18.70 6.22
CA MET A 15 4.34 20.09 6.66
C MET A 15 3.79 20.97 5.52
N PRO A 16 2.99 22.01 5.81
CA PRO A 16 2.35 22.85 4.79
C PRO A 16 3.31 23.52 3.80
N GLY A 17 4.59 23.67 4.14
CA GLY A 17 5.59 24.34 3.32
C GLY A 17 6.11 23.55 2.11
N LEU A 18 5.71 22.29 1.93
CA LEU A 18 6.16 21.40 0.83
C LEU A 18 5.45 21.69 -0.50
N ILE A 19 5.33 22.96 -0.89
CA ILE A 19 4.61 23.35 -2.11
C ILE A 19 5.35 22.85 -3.36
N GLY A 20 4.65 22.13 -4.24
CA GLY A 20 5.21 21.58 -5.48
C GLY A 20 5.96 20.25 -5.32
N ASP A 21 6.05 19.74 -4.09
CA ASP A 21 6.69 18.45 -3.81
C ASP A 21 5.68 17.28 -3.97
N PRO A 22 6.10 16.09 -4.44
CA PRO A 22 5.25 14.91 -4.51
C PRO A 22 4.57 14.56 -3.17
N PHE A 23 5.10 14.97 -2.04
CA PHE A 23 4.57 14.76 -0.69
C PHE A 23 3.70 15.92 -0.18
N GLN A 24 3.37 16.91 -1.01
CA GLN A 24 2.50 18.00 -0.58
C GLN A 24 1.17 17.46 -0.03
N ARG A 25 0.87 17.82 1.23
CA ARG A 25 -0.35 17.40 1.96
C ARG A 25 -0.52 15.87 2.06
N SER A 26 0.55 15.09 1.95
CA SER A 26 0.48 13.64 2.11
C SER A 26 0.56 13.21 3.57
N VAL A 27 -0.11 12.10 3.86
CA VAL A 27 0.14 11.26 5.04
C VAL A 27 0.78 9.97 4.52
N CYS A 28 2.01 9.70 4.95
CA CYS A 28 2.77 8.54 4.52
C CYS A 28 2.94 7.57 5.69
N TYR A 29 2.62 6.29 5.48
CA TYR A 29 2.85 5.22 6.44
C TYR A 29 4.21 4.57 6.17
N LEU A 30 5.09 4.52 7.17
CA LEU A 30 6.40 3.88 7.04
C LEU A 30 6.28 2.37 7.26
N SER A 31 6.33 1.61 6.18
CA SER A 31 6.32 0.14 6.23
C SER A 31 7.69 -0.48 6.52
N GLN A 32 8.77 0.24 6.25
CA GLN A 32 10.14 -0.18 6.60
C GLN A 32 10.98 1.06 6.93
N TYR A 33 11.84 0.93 7.93
CA TYR A 33 12.92 1.86 8.23
C TYR A 33 14.11 1.09 8.79
N ASP A 34 15.23 1.11 8.08
CA ASP A 34 16.49 0.47 8.47
C ASP A 34 17.70 1.24 7.92
N ASP A 35 18.91 0.70 8.09
CA ASP A 35 20.15 1.34 7.66
C ASP A 35 20.26 1.52 6.13
N GLN A 36 19.41 0.85 5.35
CA GLN A 36 19.34 1.00 3.89
C GLN A 36 18.35 2.08 3.45
N GLY A 37 17.54 2.60 4.37
CA GLY A 37 16.61 3.69 4.12
C GLY A 37 15.21 3.40 4.64
N ALA A 38 14.21 3.93 3.94
CA ALA A 38 12.82 3.81 4.34
C ALA A 38 11.95 3.41 3.15
N LEU A 39 10.89 2.65 3.41
CA LEU A 39 9.83 2.37 2.46
C LEU A 39 8.52 2.86 3.05
N GLY A 40 7.90 3.83 2.38
CA GLY A 40 6.65 4.45 2.80
C GLY A 40 5.53 4.30 1.78
N LEU A 41 4.28 4.40 2.24
CA LEU A 41 3.08 4.39 1.41
C LEU A 41 2.25 5.63 1.72
N ILE A 42 1.98 6.47 0.72
CA ILE A 42 1.02 7.57 0.84
C ILE A 42 -0.39 6.97 0.93
N ILE A 43 -1.11 7.27 2.01
CA ILE A 43 -2.41 6.65 2.32
C ILE A 43 -3.62 7.54 2.04
N ASN A 44 -3.40 8.82 1.71
CA ASN A 44 -4.46 9.81 1.59
C ASN A 44 -4.59 10.43 0.20
N ARG A 45 -4.05 9.76 -0.82
CA ARG A 45 -4.10 10.22 -2.22
C ARG A 45 -4.79 9.18 -3.10
N PRO A 46 -6.10 9.32 -3.37
CA PRO A 46 -6.78 8.41 -4.29
C PRO A 46 -6.18 8.56 -5.69
N ALA A 47 -6.07 7.44 -6.39
CA ALA A 47 -5.80 7.41 -7.82
C ALA A 47 -7.11 7.60 -8.60
N ASP A 48 -7.01 7.97 -9.88
CA ASP A 48 -8.17 8.04 -10.79
C ASP A 48 -8.43 6.68 -11.42
N MET A 49 -8.50 5.64 -10.59
CA MET A 49 -8.77 4.26 -11.00
C MET A 49 -9.28 3.40 -9.85
N LEU A 50 -9.91 2.29 -10.19
CA LEU A 50 -10.45 1.31 -9.25
C LEU A 50 -9.70 -0.02 -9.37
N LEU A 51 -9.93 -0.91 -8.41
CA LEU A 51 -9.30 -2.23 -8.39
C LEU A 51 -9.63 -3.03 -9.67
N GLY A 52 -10.86 -2.92 -10.18
CA GLY A 52 -11.27 -3.58 -11.42
C GLY A 52 -10.38 -3.24 -12.62
N ASP A 53 -9.86 -2.01 -12.69
CA ASP A 53 -8.95 -1.57 -13.76
C ASP A 53 -7.58 -2.27 -13.67
N ILE A 54 -7.11 -2.55 -12.44
CA ILE A 54 -5.87 -3.32 -12.20
C ILE A 54 -6.10 -4.78 -12.58
N LEU A 55 -7.21 -5.36 -12.13
CA LEU A 55 -7.54 -6.78 -12.38
C LEU A 55 -7.68 -7.06 -13.88
N LEU A 56 -8.27 -6.13 -14.64
CA LEU A 56 -8.38 -6.27 -16.09
C LEU A 56 -7.00 -6.36 -16.77
N GLN A 57 -6.03 -5.56 -16.31
CA GLN A 57 -4.66 -5.58 -16.85
C GLN A 57 -3.93 -6.88 -16.53
N THR A 58 -4.20 -7.48 -15.36
CA THR A 58 -3.64 -8.77 -14.94
C THR A 58 -4.45 -9.97 -15.42
N LYS A 59 -5.53 -9.75 -16.20
CA LYS A 59 -6.46 -10.78 -16.70
C LYS A 59 -7.18 -11.55 -15.59
N MET A 60 -7.38 -10.89 -14.46
CA MET A 60 -8.18 -11.37 -13.33
C MET A 60 -9.60 -10.81 -13.43
N VAL A 61 -10.56 -11.48 -12.78
CA VAL A 61 -11.97 -11.06 -12.75
C VAL A 61 -12.39 -10.94 -11.30
N ALA A 62 -12.96 -9.79 -10.93
CA ALA A 62 -13.53 -9.59 -9.60
C ALA A 62 -14.79 -10.46 -9.44
N ALA A 63 -14.93 -11.11 -8.30
CA ALA A 63 -16.09 -11.92 -7.95
C ALA A 63 -17.37 -11.09 -7.78
N THR A 64 -17.23 -9.81 -7.42
CA THR A 64 -18.34 -8.87 -7.23
C THR A 64 -18.00 -7.48 -7.76
N ASP A 65 -19.03 -6.70 -8.10
CA ASP A 65 -18.89 -5.29 -8.49
C ASP A 65 -18.35 -4.43 -7.34
N GLU A 66 -18.61 -4.82 -6.08
CA GLU A 66 -18.07 -4.15 -4.90
C GLU A 66 -16.55 -4.27 -4.84
N ILE A 67 -16.00 -5.47 -5.06
CA ILE A 67 -14.56 -5.69 -5.14
C ILE A 67 -13.99 -4.87 -6.30
N ALA A 68 -14.59 -4.94 -7.49
CA ALA A 68 -14.14 -4.17 -8.66
C ALA A 68 -14.14 -2.65 -8.41
N SER A 69 -15.08 -2.16 -7.59
CA SER A 69 -15.24 -0.74 -7.25
C SER A 69 -14.34 -0.28 -6.10
N THR A 70 -13.44 -1.13 -5.60
CA THR A 70 -12.54 -0.75 -4.51
C THR A 70 -11.58 0.37 -4.95
N PRO A 71 -11.48 1.49 -4.21
CA PRO A 71 -10.57 2.58 -4.55
C PRO A 71 -9.10 2.17 -4.49
N VAL A 72 -8.32 2.63 -5.47
CA VAL A 72 -6.86 2.51 -5.48
C VAL A 72 -6.25 3.84 -5.11
N TYR A 73 -5.10 3.80 -4.45
CA TYR A 73 -4.37 5.00 -4.01
C TYR A 73 -3.02 5.11 -4.70
N ILE A 74 -2.47 6.32 -4.74
CA ILE A 74 -1.09 6.58 -5.16
C ILE A 74 -0.22 6.43 -3.91
N GLY A 75 0.58 5.37 -3.84
CA GLY A 75 1.46 5.06 -2.70
C GLY A 75 2.78 5.81 -2.73
N GLY A 76 3.19 6.31 -3.90
CA GLY A 76 4.35 7.20 -4.04
C GLY A 76 4.89 7.26 -5.46
N PRO A 77 5.95 8.06 -5.69
CA PRO A 77 6.51 8.25 -7.03
C PRO A 77 7.38 7.09 -7.52
N VAL A 78 7.84 6.20 -6.63
CA VAL A 78 8.75 5.10 -6.97
C VAL A 78 7.95 3.90 -7.48
N ASN A 79 8.34 3.36 -8.64
CA ASN A 79 7.71 2.20 -9.27
C ASN A 79 6.17 2.31 -9.37
N PRO A 80 5.63 3.32 -10.07
CA PRO A 80 4.20 3.63 -10.09
C PRO A 80 3.31 2.49 -10.61
N GLU A 81 3.85 1.56 -11.39
CA GLU A 81 3.11 0.39 -11.89
C GLU A 81 3.02 -0.75 -10.86
N ARG A 82 3.76 -0.68 -9.76
CA ARG A 82 3.80 -1.74 -8.77
C ARG A 82 2.63 -1.62 -7.81
N CYS A 83 1.75 -2.62 -7.84
CA CYS A 83 0.67 -2.76 -6.87
C CYS A 83 1.20 -3.29 -5.54
N LEU A 84 0.79 -2.64 -4.45
CA LEU A 84 1.05 -3.04 -3.08
C LEU A 84 -0.27 -3.07 -2.31
N VAL A 85 -0.45 -4.11 -1.52
CA VAL A 85 -1.61 -4.31 -0.67
C VAL A 85 -1.17 -4.22 0.78
N MET A 86 -1.62 -3.20 1.50
CA MET A 86 -1.53 -3.15 2.96
C MET A 86 -2.77 -3.83 3.53
N HIS A 87 -2.61 -4.80 4.42
CA HIS A 87 -3.75 -5.56 4.93
C HIS A 87 -3.60 -6.00 6.38
N ARG A 88 -4.74 -6.35 6.97
CA ARG A 88 -4.85 -7.08 8.24
C ARG A 88 -6.03 -8.06 8.17
N PRO A 89 -5.91 -9.27 8.74
CA PRO A 89 -4.68 -9.84 9.31
C PRO A 89 -3.57 -10.03 8.26
N ILE A 90 -2.36 -10.33 8.71
CA ILE A 90 -1.19 -10.49 7.81
C ILE A 90 -1.42 -11.67 6.85
N GLY A 91 -1.94 -12.80 7.33
CA GLY A 91 -2.11 -13.98 6.47
C GLY A 91 -0.78 -14.59 6.03
N ASP A 92 -0.83 -15.47 5.04
CA ASP A 92 0.32 -16.18 4.48
C ASP A 92 0.38 -15.92 2.96
N TRP A 93 1.15 -14.91 2.57
CA TRP A 93 1.35 -14.54 1.16
C TRP A 93 2.83 -14.56 0.80
N THR A 94 3.09 -14.85 -0.47
CA THR A 94 4.41 -15.13 -1.03
C THR A 94 5.44 -14.03 -0.76
N ALA A 95 5.04 -12.76 -0.84
CA ALA A 95 5.94 -11.62 -0.65
C ALA A 95 5.35 -10.57 0.30
N THR A 96 5.24 -10.94 1.58
CA THR A 96 4.73 -10.07 2.66
C THR A 96 5.87 -9.46 3.47
N LEU A 97 5.88 -8.14 3.57
CA LEU A 97 6.63 -7.40 4.58
C LEU A 97 5.75 -7.23 5.82
N GLN A 98 6.12 -7.88 6.92
CA GLN A 98 5.46 -7.65 8.20
C GLN A 98 5.91 -6.31 8.80
N VAL A 99 4.98 -5.36 8.95
CA VAL A 99 5.27 -4.02 9.49
C VAL A 99 5.04 -3.99 11.00
N THR A 100 3.94 -4.59 11.47
CA THR A 100 3.60 -4.72 12.89
C THR A 100 3.10 -6.13 13.18
N GLU A 101 2.61 -6.42 14.39
CA GLU A 101 1.97 -7.70 14.70
C GLU A 101 0.66 -7.94 13.92
N GLN A 102 0.05 -6.88 13.38
CA GLN A 102 -1.27 -6.95 12.73
C GLN A 102 -1.26 -6.53 11.27
N ILE A 103 -0.30 -5.71 10.84
CA ILE A 103 -0.27 -5.10 9.51
C ILE A 103 0.85 -5.72 8.68
N GLY A 104 0.47 -6.23 7.52
CA GLY A 104 1.38 -6.67 6.46
C GLY A 104 1.26 -5.78 5.24
N VAL A 105 2.34 -5.67 4.47
CA VAL A 105 2.36 -5.07 3.13
C VAL A 105 2.85 -6.12 2.16
N THR A 106 1.99 -6.52 1.23
CA THR A 106 2.25 -7.58 0.27
C THR A 106 2.36 -7.01 -1.13
N GLY A 107 3.38 -7.48 -1.88
CA GLY A 107 3.62 -7.08 -3.27
C GLY A 107 3.59 -8.23 -4.27
N SER A 108 3.11 -9.40 -3.87
CA SER A 108 2.88 -10.57 -4.73
C SER A 108 1.46 -10.60 -5.30
N ALA A 109 1.26 -11.35 -6.38
CA ALA A 109 -0.03 -11.43 -7.08
C ALA A 109 -1.07 -12.29 -6.36
N ASP A 110 -0.65 -13.22 -5.50
CA ASP A 110 -1.53 -14.14 -4.76
C ASP A 110 -2.54 -13.42 -3.86
N VAL A 111 -2.13 -12.35 -3.16
CA VAL A 111 -3.07 -11.54 -2.37
C VAL A 111 -4.10 -10.83 -3.26
N LEU A 112 -3.69 -10.40 -4.46
CA LEU A 112 -4.59 -9.73 -5.40
C LEU A 112 -5.59 -10.71 -6.00
N GLU A 113 -5.15 -11.93 -6.31
CA GLU A 113 -5.99 -13.04 -6.76
C GLU A 113 -7.03 -13.41 -5.70
N ALA A 114 -6.61 -13.52 -4.43
CA ALA A 114 -7.51 -13.79 -3.32
C ALA A 114 -8.54 -12.67 -3.13
N ILE A 115 -8.12 -11.40 -3.16
CA ILE A 115 -9.04 -10.25 -3.10
C ILE A 115 -10.02 -10.29 -4.28
N ALA A 116 -9.55 -10.56 -5.49
CA ALA A 116 -10.41 -10.67 -6.67
C ALA A 116 -11.46 -11.78 -6.51
N ALA A 117 -11.10 -12.91 -5.90
CA ALA A 117 -12.01 -14.01 -5.61
C ALA A 117 -12.98 -13.76 -4.44
N GLY A 118 -12.80 -12.68 -3.66
CA GLY A 118 -13.54 -12.43 -2.42
C GLY A 118 -13.04 -13.28 -1.23
N GLU A 119 -11.84 -13.85 -1.34
CA GLU A 119 -11.16 -14.66 -0.34
C GLU A 119 -9.94 -13.94 0.25
N GLY A 120 -9.82 -12.63 -0.03
CA GLY A 120 -8.76 -11.77 0.47
C GLY A 120 -8.86 -11.48 1.97
N PRO A 121 -7.90 -10.73 2.52
CA PRO A 121 -7.91 -10.33 3.92
C PRO A 121 -9.13 -9.47 4.28
N ASP A 122 -9.60 -9.58 5.53
CA ASP A 122 -10.79 -8.87 6.04
C ASP A 122 -10.74 -7.35 5.83
N GLN A 123 -9.55 -6.77 5.93
CA GLN A 123 -9.32 -5.35 5.72
C GLN A 123 -8.05 -5.14 4.91
N PHE A 124 -8.17 -4.32 3.87
CA PHE A 124 -7.06 -4.02 2.99
C PHE A 124 -7.13 -2.61 2.42
N PHE A 125 -5.98 -2.14 1.96
CA PHE A 125 -5.74 -0.88 1.30
C PHE A 125 -4.81 -1.15 0.12
N ILE A 126 -5.19 -0.69 -1.07
CA ILE A 126 -4.45 -0.94 -2.30
C ILE A 126 -3.85 0.35 -2.80
N CYS A 127 -2.57 0.30 -3.14
CA CYS A 127 -1.89 1.43 -3.75
C CYS A 127 -0.94 1.02 -4.86
N LEU A 128 -0.63 2.01 -5.71
CA LEU A 128 0.32 1.94 -6.80
C LEU A 128 1.55 2.77 -6.47
N GLY A 129 2.72 2.15 -6.58
CA GLY A 129 4.00 2.74 -6.20
C GLY A 129 4.20 2.88 -4.68
N TYR A 130 5.38 3.33 -4.31
CA TYR A 130 5.79 3.59 -2.94
C TYR A 130 6.71 4.82 -2.86
N SER A 131 7.02 5.22 -1.63
CA SER A 131 7.76 6.44 -1.28
C SER A 131 9.05 6.14 -0.55
#